data_AF-A0A2T7SP90-F1
#
_entry.id   AF-A0A2T7SP90-F1
#
_cell.length_a   1.000
_cell.length_b   1.000
_cell.length_c   1.000
_cell.angle_alpha   90.00
_cell.angle_beta   90.00
_cell.angle_gamma   90.00
#
_symmetry.space_group_name_H-M   'P 1'
#
loop_
_entity.id
_entity.type
_entity.pdbx_description
1 polymer ?
#
loop_
_entity_poly.entity_id
_entity_poly.type
_entity_poly.pdbx_seq_one_letter_code
_entity_poly.pdbx_strand_id
1 'polypeptide(L)'
;MATYYRDERAARLQSPLVSTLSQGVEEGYRLVGPDGTLTSVVAYVQWLDGHPGGPDTHVMISFEDGTNVEFPFGVRLTAVWHDEQRVFAPAELAEASPAAWGVTAQPWR
;
A
#
# COMPACT_ATOMS: atom_id res chain seq x y z
N MET A 1 31.10 9.07 3.45
CA MET A 1 29.84 9.57 2.86
C MET A 1 29.59 8.78 1.59
N ALA A 2 28.74 7.76 1.65
CA ALA A 2 28.38 6.98 0.48
C ALA A 2 27.22 7.69 -0.22
N THR A 3 27.50 8.37 -1.32
CA THR A 3 26.51 9.05 -2.15
C THR A 3 25.74 7.96 -2.89
N TYR A 4 24.53 7.63 -2.40
CA TYR A 4 23.59 6.76 -3.13
C TYR A 4 23.10 7.53 -4.36
N TYR A 5 23.81 7.41 -5.48
CA TYR A 5 23.38 7.86 -6.80
C TYR A 5 22.34 6.85 -7.34
N ARG A 6 21.19 6.75 -6.67
CA ARG A 6 20.03 6.06 -7.26
C ARG A 6 19.51 7.03 -8.32
N ASP A 7 19.75 6.72 -9.59
CA ASP A 7 19.38 7.52 -10.76
C ASP A 7 18.07 8.31 -10.56
N GLU A 8 18.18 9.57 -10.12
CA GLU A 8 17.01 10.44 -9.86
C GLU A 8 16.17 10.62 -11.13
N ARG A 9 16.82 10.50 -12.29
CA ARG A 9 16.18 10.49 -13.62
C ARG A 9 15.33 9.25 -13.85
N ALA A 10 15.79 8.07 -13.41
CA ALA A 10 15.03 6.83 -13.52
C ALA A 10 13.87 6.80 -12.51
N ALA A 11 14.08 7.34 -11.31
CA ALA A 11 13.02 7.49 -10.30
C ALA A 11 11.90 8.44 -10.78
N ARG A 12 12.23 9.55 -11.47
CA ARG A 12 11.26 10.45 -12.10
C ARG A 12 10.51 9.85 -13.29
N LEU A 13 11.00 8.75 -13.86
CA LEU A 13 10.35 8.03 -14.96
C LEU A 13 9.45 6.89 -14.47
N GLN A 14 9.58 6.48 -13.21
CA GLN A 14 8.67 5.50 -12.63
C GLN A 14 7.33 6.19 -12.35
N SER A 15 6.25 5.52 -12.75
CA SER A 15 4.91 5.97 -12.38
C SER A 15 4.86 6.09 -10.86
N PRO A 16 4.44 7.24 -10.31
CA PRO A 16 4.31 7.42 -8.87
C PRO A 16 3.22 6.51 -8.28
N LEU A 17 2.35 5.97 -9.14
CA LEU A 17 1.45 4.85 -8.85
C LEU A 17 2.21 3.55 -9.07
N VAL A 18 2.58 2.90 -7.97
CA VAL A 18 3.34 1.66 -7.96
C VAL A 18 2.38 0.49 -7.70
N SER A 19 2.28 -0.43 -8.66
CA SER A 19 1.54 -1.67 -8.42
C SER A 19 2.33 -2.56 -7.47
N THR A 20 1.69 -2.99 -6.38
CA THR A 20 2.27 -3.92 -5.41
C THR A 20 1.26 -5.00 -5.04
N LEU A 21 1.73 -6.06 -4.38
CA LEU A 21 0.87 -7.03 -3.75
C LEU A 21 0.70 -6.66 -2.27
N SER A 22 -0.38 -7.10 -1.63
CA SER A 22 -0.67 -6.82 -0.22
C SER A 22 0.52 -7.10 0.70
N GLN A 23 1.19 -8.24 0.53
CA GLN A 23 2.38 -8.61 1.32
C GLN A 23 3.64 -7.79 1.00
N GLY A 24 3.62 -7.01 -0.08
CA GLY A 24 4.70 -6.13 -0.51
C GLY A 24 4.42 -4.64 -0.26
N VAL A 25 3.40 -4.32 0.55
CA VAL A 25 3.19 -2.95 1.02
C VAL A 25 4.24 -2.60 2.06
N GLU A 26 4.77 -1.39 1.98
CA GLU A 26 5.79 -0.87 2.89
C GLU A 26 5.28 0.36 3.64
N GLU A 27 5.88 0.64 4.79
CA GLU A 27 5.63 1.85 5.58
C GLU A 27 6.01 3.11 4.80
N GLY A 28 5.34 4.24 5.10
CA GLY A 28 5.59 5.51 4.39
C GLY A 28 4.95 5.58 3.00
N TYR A 29 4.17 4.58 2.60
CA TYR A 29 3.31 4.66 1.41
C TYR A 29 1.87 4.98 1.80
N ARG A 30 1.10 5.45 0.83
CA ARG A 30 -0.36 5.57 0.86
C ARG A 30 -0.91 4.59 -0.18
N LEU A 31 -2.11 4.05 0.06
CA LEU A 31 -2.75 3.15 -0.88
C LEU A 31 -3.90 3.85 -1.59
N VAL A 32 -4.14 3.48 -2.85
CA VAL A 32 -5.37 3.84 -3.54
C VAL A 32 -6.49 2.93 -3.01
N GLY A 33 -7.48 3.55 -2.37
CA GLY A 33 -8.67 2.89 -1.85
C GLY A 33 -9.67 2.50 -2.95
N PRO A 34 -10.67 1.67 -2.61
CA PRO A 34 -11.66 1.20 -3.58
C PRO A 34 -12.55 2.32 -4.14
N ASP A 35 -12.63 3.46 -3.45
CA ASP A 35 -13.37 4.66 -3.86
C ASP A 35 -12.54 5.64 -4.71
N GLY A 36 -11.30 5.27 -5.08
CA GLY A 36 -10.40 6.13 -5.84
C GLY A 36 -9.82 7.29 -5.01
N THR A 37 -9.76 7.13 -3.69
CA THR A 37 -9.09 8.08 -2.79
C THR A 37 -7.78 7.52 -2.27
N LEU A 38 -6.87 8.38 -1.80
CA LEU A 38 -5.66 7.93 -1.11
C LEU A 38 -5.93 7.76 0.38
N THR A 39 -5.54 6.62 0.94
CA THR A 39 -5.57 6.37 2.37
C THR A 39 -4.67 7.35 3.13
N SER A 40 -4.74 7.32 4.47
CA SER A 40 -3.65 7.83 5.31
C SER A 40 -2.36 7.04 5.05
N VAL A 41 -1.24 7.51 5.58
CA VAL A 41 0.08 6.86 5.42
C VAL A 41 0.08 5.53 6.16
N VAL A 42 0.65 4.50 5.55
CA VAL A 42 0.91 3.20 6.16
C VAL A 42 1.95 3.41 7.26
N ALA A 43 1.52 3.23 8.50
CA ALA A 43 2.33 3.37 9.69
C ALA A 43 3.06 2.06 10.04
N TYR A 44 2.41 0.92 9.82
CA TYR A 44 2.96 -0.39 10.16
C TYR A 44 2.33 -1.49 9.31
N VAL A 45 3.12 -2.51 8.98
CA VAL A 45 2.68 -3.70 8.23
C VAL A 45 2.99 -4.94 9.04
N GLN A 46 1.97 -5.70 9.40
CA GLN A 46 2.11 -6.93 10.17
C GLN A 46 1.74 -8.14 9.34
N TRP A 47 2.65 -9.11 9.28
CA TRP A 47 2.36 -10.43 8.72
C TRP A 47 1.73 -11.28 9.82
N LEU A 48 0.57 -11.84 9.54
CA LEU A 48 -0.15 -12.70 10.47
C LEU A 48 0.13 -14.15 10.09
N ASP A 49 1.23 -14.69 10.62
CA ASP A 49 1.63 -16.09 10.38
C ASP A 49 0.94 -17.04 11.40
N GLY A 50 0.17 -18.01 10.89
CA GLY A 50 -0.61 -18.91 11.74
C GLY A 50 -1.51 -19.96 11.07
N HIS A 51 -1.37 -20.26 9.76
CA HIS A 51 -1.97 -21.46 9.16
C HIS A 51 -0.88 -22.31 8.46
N PRO A 52 -0.82 -23.66 8.63
CA PRO A 52 0.39 -24.46 8.34
C PRO A 52 0.68 -24.74 6.85
N GLY A 53 0.43 -23.78 5.96
CA GLY A 53 0.49 -23.95 4.51
C GLY A 53 -0.91 -23.93 3.87
N GLY A 54 -1.71 -22.91 4.20
CA GLY A 54 -3.06 -22.75 3.67
C GLY A 54 -3.34 -21.33 3.16
N PRO A 55 -4.45 -21.14 2.43
CA PRO A 55 -4.89 -19.87 1.83
C PRO A 55 -5.14 -18.71 2.83
N ASP A 56 -4.91 -18.92 4.12
CA ASP A 56 -5.25 -18.03 5.21
C ASP A 56 -4.07 -17.16 5.70
N THR A 57 -3.04 -16.94 4.87
CA THR A 57 -1.96 -15.99 5.21
C THR A 57 -2.42 -14.57 4.89
N HIS A 58 -2.38 -13.71 5.90
CA HIS A 58 -2.90 -12.35 5.82
C HIS A 58 -1.83 -11.33 6.24
N VAL A 59 -2.00 -10.12 5.74
CA VAL A 59 -1.25 -8.95 6.18
C VAL A 59 -2.23 -7.93 6.74
N MET A 60 -1.94 -7.42 7.92
CA MET A 60 -2.62 -6.27 8.46
C MET A 60 -1.80 -5.01 8.13
N ILE A 61 -2.47 -4.05 7.50
CA ILE A 61 -1.91 -2.75 7.18
C ILE A 61 -2.56 -1.72 8.12
N SER A 62 -1.75 -1.12 8.96
CA SER A 62 -2.13 -0.09 9.92
C SER A 62 -1.77 1.28 9.37
N PHE A 63 -2.71 2.22 9.43
CA PHE A 63 -2.53 3.58 8.93
C PHE A 63 -2.38 4.58 10.09
N GLU A 64 -1.75 5.73 9.81
CA GLU A 64 -1.49 6.78 10.81
C GLU A 64 -2.77 7.41 11.40
N ASP A 65 -3.90 7.31 10.70
CA ASP A 65 -5.21 7.75 11.21
C ASP A 65 -5.85 6.75 12.19
N GLY A 66 -5.15 5.65 12.50
CA GLY A 66 -5.59 4.59 13.40
C GLY A 66 -6.47 3.53 12.73
N THR A 67 -6.76 3.67 11.43
CA THR A 67 -7.48 2.62 10.69
C THR A 67 -6.57 1.43 10.42
N ASN A 68 -7.16 0.23 10.38
CA ASN A 68 -6.45 -0.99 10.04
C ASN A 68 -7.26 -1.77 9.01
N VAL A 69 -6.57 -2.34 8.03
CA VAL A 69 -7.18 -3.19 7.02
C VAL A 69 -6.36 -4.46 6.87
N GLU A 70 -7.04 -5.59 6.98
CA GLU A 70 -6.45 -6.91 6.79
C GLU A 70 -6.71 -7.39 5.36
N PHE A 71 -5.65 -7.86 4.71
CA PHE A 71 -5.68 -8.36 3.34
C PHE A 71 -5.18 -9.80 3.28
N PRO A 72 -5.84 -10.67 2.52
CA PRO A 72 -5.23 -11.90 2.04
C PRO A 72 -3.97 -11.59 1.23
N PHE A 73 -3.03 -12.52 1.18
CA PHE A 73 -1.86 -12.41 0.31
C PHE A 73 -2.24 -12.39 -1.18
N GLY A 74 -1.47 -11.66 -1.98
CA GLY A 74 -1.63 -11.61 -3.43
C GLY A 74 -2.73 -10.67 -3.92
N VAL A 75 -3.41 -9.94 -3.03
CA VAL A 75 -4.30 -8.84 -3.44
C VAL A 75 -3.45 -7.77 -4.10
N ARG A 76 -3.79 -7.41 -5.34
CA ARG A 76 -3.08 -6.36 -6.07
C ARG A 76 -3.59 -4.99 -5.65
N LEU A 77 -2.66 -4.15 -5.22
CA LEU A 77 -2.89 -2.80 -4.73
C LEU A 77 -2.06 -1.80 -5.53
N THR A 78 -2.40 -0.53 -5.39
CA THR A 78 -1.60 0.58 -5.91
C THR A 78 -1.13 1.44 -4.76
N ALA A 79 0.18 1.63 -4.67
CA ALA A 79 0.84 2.40 -3.63
C ALA A 79 1.44 3.69 -4.19
N VAL A 80 1.43 4.74 -3.39
CA VAL A 80 2.02 6.05 -3.69
C VAL A 80 2.90 6.46 -2.52
N TRP A 81 4.11 6.93 -2.77
CA TRP A 81 4.98 7.41 -1.70
C TRP A 81 4.34 8.60 -0.97
N HIS A 82 4.42 8.67 0.36
CA HIS A 82 3.70 9.72 1.12
C HIS A 82 4.11 11.15 0.77
N ASP A 83 5.37 11.37 0.40
CA ASP A 83 5.92 12.69 0.01
C ASP A 83 5.78 12.97 -1.49
N GLU A 84 5.00 12.15 -2.22
CA GLU A 84 4.67 12.45 -3.62
C GLU A 84 3.86 13.75 -3.69
N GLN A 85 4.38 14.72 -4.43
CA GLN A 85 3.78 16.06 -4.57
C GLN A 85 2.90 16.19 -5.82
N ARG A 86 2.95 15.20 -6.73
CA ARG A 86 2.10 15.17 -7.91
C ARG A 86 0.63 15.12 -7.52
N VAL A 87 -0.15 16.01 -8.11
CA VAL A 87 -1.61 15.96 -8.03
C VAL A 87 -2.11 14.89 -9.00
N PHE A 88 -2.85 13.92 -8.48
CA PHE A 88 -3.50 12.86 -9.26
C PHE A 88 -4.90 13.30 -9.70
N ALA A 89 -5.24 13.01 -10.94
CA ALA A 89 -6.61 13.23 -11.41
C ALA A 89 -7.55 12.17 -10.77
N PRO A 90 -8.81 12.52 -10.47
CA PRO A 90 -9.76 11.53 -9.92
C PRO A 90 -9.93 10.29 -10.79
N ALA A 91 -9.91 10.45 -12.12
CA ALA A 91 -9.98 9.34 -13.06
C ALA A 91 -8.75 8.42 -13.00
N GLU A 92 -7.57 8.99 -12.74
CA GLU A 92 -6.32 8.23 -12.61
C GLU A 92 -6.34 7.37 -11.33
N LEU A 93 -6.80 7.93 -10.21
CA LEU A 93 -6.98 7.16 -8.97
C LEU A 93 -8.08 6.10 -9.12
N ALA A 94 -9.17 6.41 -9.80
CA ALA A 94 -10.24 5.44 -10.06
C ALA A 94 -9.77 4.26 -10.93
N GLU A 95 -8.91 4.50 -11.92
CA GLU A 95 -8.29 3.43 -12.73
C GLU A 95 -7.28 2.61 -11.92
N ALA A 96 -6.60 3.25 -10.98
CA ALA A 96 -5.66 2.62 -10.05
C ALA A 96 -6.32 1.91 -8.86
N SER A 97 -7.64 2.06 -8.69
CA SER A 97 -8.40 1.42 -7.61
C SER A 97 -8.28 -0.10 -7.69
N PRO A 98 -8.08 -0.78 -6.55
CA PRO A 98 -7.92 -2.22 -6.54
C PRO A 98 -9.25 -2.92 -6.82
N ALA A 99 -9.20 -4.02 -7.56
CA ALA A 99 -10.37 -4.84 -7.86
C ALA A 99 -10.95 -5.56 -6.62
N ALA A 100 -10.12 -5.74 -5.59
CA ALA A 100 -10.50 -6.31 -4.31
C ALA A 100 -9.87 -5.49 -3.18
N TRP A 101 -10.64 -5.26 -2.11
CA TRP A 101 -10.15 -4.60 -0.90
C TRP A 101 -10.15 -5.56 0.27
N GLY A 102 -9.37 -5.23 1.30
CA GLY A 102 -9.32 -5.97 2.55
C GLY A 102 -10.51 -5.67 3.45
N VAL A 103 -10.50 -6.28 4.63
CA VAL A 103 -11.53 -6.08 5.66
C VAL A 103 -11.02 -5.14 6.74
N THR A 104 -11.87 -4.22 7.20
CA THR A 104 -11.52 -3.36 8.35
C THR A 104 -11.26 -4.24 9.57
N ALA A 105 -10.09 -4.09 10.18
CA ALA A 105 -9.66 -4.83 11.35
C ALA A 105 -9.55 -3.90 12.57
N GLN A 106 -9.63 -4.48 13.76
CA GLN A 106 -9.21 -3.80 14.98
C GLN A 106 -7.69 -3.99 15.14
N PRO A 107 -6.96 -3.01 15.70
CA PRO A 107 -5.56 -3.21 16.02
C PRO A 107 -5.43 -4.37 17.01
N TRP A 108 -4.46 -5.25 16.77
CA TRP A 108 -4.20 -6.38 17.67
C TRP A 108 -3.74 -5.86 19.04
N ARG A 109 -4.31 -6.40 20.12
CA ARG A 109 -3.97 -6.06 21.51
C ARG A 109 -2.81 -6.91 22.02
#